data_AF-A0A086LZV4-F1
#
_entry.id   AF-A0A086LZV4-F1
#
_cell.length_a   1.000
_cell.length_b   1.000
_cell.length_c   1.000
_cell.angle_alpha   90.00
_cell.angle_beta   90.00
_cell.angle_gamma   90.00
#
_symmetry.space_group_name_H-M   'P 1'
#
loop_
_entity.id
_entity.type
_entity.pdbx_description
1 polymer ?
#
loop_
_entity_poly.entity_id
_entity_poly.type
_entity_poly.pdbx_seq_one_letter_code
_entity_poly.pdbx_strand_id
1 'polypeptide(L)'
;CLLNVVRPALFNSHSVEQVNCNPETVSTDYDVSDRLYFEDLSLETVLNIWDIEAPAGVIISVGGQTPNTLCSALEKQGVRIVGTSVAAIDCCEDRHKFSRLCDELNIDQPRWKEFTDLRTAKAFCQEVGYPVLVRPSYVLSGAAMRVVTDDEQLDAFLKIAAVVSGESPVVISKFVENAKE
;
A
#
# COMPACT_ATOMS: atom_id res chain seq x y z
N CYS A 1 -6.88 14.03 4.46
CA CYS A 1 -5.82 13.49 5.33
C CYS A 1 -4.69 14.49 5.51
N LEU A 2 -4.00 14.88 4.44
CA LEU A 2 -2.86 15.80 4.50
C LEU A 2 -3.16 17.12 5.25
N LEU A 3 -4.27 17.79 4.94
CA LEU A 3 -4.69 19.02 5.64
C LEU A 3 -4.83 18.88 7.17
N ASN A 4 -5.17 17.68 7.66
CA ASN A 4 -5.31 17.41 9.09
C ASN A 4 -3.96 17.24 9.79
N VAL A 5 -2.86 17.11 9.04
CA VAL A 5 -1.49 17.12 9.57
C VAL A 5 -0.89 18.51 9.46
N VAL A 6 -1.08 19.18 8.32
CA VAL A 6 -0.49 20.51 8.06
C VAL A 6 -1.04 21.56 9.03
N ARG A 7 -2.37 21.67 9.18
CA ARG A 7 -2.99 22.72 10.01
C ARG A 7 -2.53 22.65 11.49
N PRO A 8 -2.53 21.49 12.16
CA PRO A 8 -1.99 21.41 13.52
C PRO A 8 -0.48 21.66 13.60
N ALA A 9 0.32 21.27 12.60
CA ALA A 9 1.74 21.56 12.58
C ALA A 9 2.01 23.07 12.53
N LEU A 10 1.33 23.78 11.63
CA LEU A 10 1.38 25.24 11.55
C LEU A 10 0.91 25.92 12.83
N PHE A 11 -0.19 25.43 13.43
CA PHE A 11 -0.69 25.95 14.71
C PHE A 11 0.34 25.82 15.84
N ASN A 12 1.14 24.75 15.83
CA ASN A 12 2.23 24.54 16.77
C ASN A 12 3.55 25.23 16.36
N SER A 13 3.48 26.19 15.42
CA SER A 13 4.62 26.98 14.94
C SER A 13 5.74 26.15 14.29
N HIS A 14 5.39 25.02 13.66
CA HIS A 14 6.29 24.33 12.75
C HIS A 14 6.16 24.90 11.35
N SER A 15 7.29 25.08 10.66
CA SER A 15 7.31 25.30 9.21
C SER A 15 6.87 24.02 8.51
N VAL A 16 6.03 24.15 7.49
CA VAL A 16 5.57 23.01 6.70
C VAL A 16 5.85 23.21 5.23
N GLU A 17 6.72 22.37 4.71
CA GLU A 17 7.01 22.23 3.28
C GLU A 17 6.25 21.03 2.73
N GLN A 18 5.44 21.25 1.71
CA GLN A 18 4.56 20.23 1.13
C GLN A 18 4.94 19.95 -0.32
N VAL A 19 4.94 18.66 -0.70
CA VAL A 19 5.09 18.22 -2.09
C VAL A 19 3.80 17.57 -2.55
N ASN A 20 3.16 18.13 -3.58
CA ASN A 20 1.97 17.56 -4.20
C ASN A 20 1.75 18.16 -5.59
N CYS A 21 1.56 17.33 -6.60
CA CYS A 21 1.33 17.74 -7.99
C CYS A 21 -0.14 17.68 -8.45
N ASN A 22 -1.10 17.33 -7.57
CA ASN A 22 -2.50 17.26 -7.97
C ASN A 22 -3.19 18.63 -7.89
N PRO A 23 -3.50 19.30 -9.02
CA PRO A 23 -4.07 20.65 -9.03
C PRO A 23 -5.51 20.70 -8.50
N GLU A 24 -6.20 19.57 -8.41
CA GLU A 24 -7.60 19.49 -7.99
C GLU A 24 -7.76 19.27 -6.47
N THR A 25 -6.70 19.51 -5.70
CA THR A 25 -6.71 19.31 -4.25
C THR A 25 -6.59 20.61 -3.48
N VAL A 26 -7.38 20.74 -2.41
CA VAL A 26 -7.24 21.86 -1.47
C VAL A 26 -5.83 21.90 -0.88
N SER A 27 -5.11 20.78 -0.78
CA SER A 27 -3.72 20.79 -0.31
C SER A 27 -2.78 21.61 -1.18
N THR A 28 -3.07 21.82 -2.46
CA THR A 28 -2.22 22.61 -3.36
C THR A 28 -2.61 24.09 -3.41
N ASP A 29 -3.51 24.55 -2.54
CA ASP A 29 -3.75 25.97 -2.36
C ASP A 29 -2.56 26.62 -1.64
N TYR A 30 -2.11 27.79 -2.12
CA TYR A 30 -0.89 28.45 -1.63
C TYR A 30 -0.96 28.91 -0.16
N ASP A 31 -2.15 28.95 0.44
CA ASP A 31 -2.38 29.37 1.83
C ASP A 31 -2.41 28.19 2.83
N VAL A 32 -2.14 26.97 2.37
CA VAL A 32 -2.22 25.74 3.18
C VAL A 32 -0.93 25.45 3.93
N SER A 33 0.22 25.72 3.34
CA SER A 33 1.56 25.39 3.84
C SER A 33 2.52 26.56 3.63
N ASP A 34 3.60 26.65 4.40
CA ASP A 34 4.60 27.73 4.23
C ASP A 34 5.26 27.69 2.84
N ARG A 35 5.51 26.48 2.33
CA ARG A 35 6.03 26.26 0.97
C ARG A 35 5.33 25.08 0.31
N LEU A 36 4.84 25.32 -0.91
CA LEU A 36 4.30 24.29 -1.78
C LEU A 36 5.28 24.03 -2.93
N TYR A 37 5.74 22.79 -3.02
CA TYR A 37 6.43 22.24 -4.17
C TYR A 37 5.40 21.51 -5.06
N PHE A 38 5.04 22.14 -6.16
CA PHE A 38 4.12 21.58 -7.14
C PHE A 38 4.89 20.70 -8.14
N GLU A 39 5.39 19.57 -7.65
CA GLU A 39 6.29 18.66 -8.37
C GLU A 39 5.81 17.21 -8.22
N ASP A 40 6.18 16.36 -9.17
CA ASP A 40 5.91 14.93 -9.08
C ASP A 40 6.66 14.30 -7.91
N LEU A 41 5.97 13.42 -7.17
CA LEU A 41 6.55 12.77 -6.00
C LEU A 41 7.51 11.65 -6.44
N SER A 42 8.80 11.96 -6.44
CA SER A 42 9.89 11.03 -6.72
C SER A 42 10.94 11.05 -5.61
N LEU A 43 11.78 10.01 -5.56
CA LEU A 43 12.91 9.98 -4.62
C LEU A 43 13.82 11.19 -4.80
N GLU A 44 14.14 11.55 -6.05
CA GLU A 44 15.00 12.68 -6.38
C GLU A 44 14.39 14.01 -5.94
N THR A 45 13.10 14.23 -6.24
CA THR A 45 12.37 15.43 -5.82
C THR A 45 12.44 15.62 -4.31
N VAL A 46 12.17 14.55 -3.55
CA VAL A 46 12.15 14.62 -2.08
C VAL A 46 13.55 14.85 -1.52
N LEU A 47 14.59 14.22 -2.07
CA LEU A 47 15.98 14.43 -1.62
C LEU A 47 16.47 15.85 -1.90
N ASN A 48 16.16 16.40 -3.09
CA ASN A 48 16.51 17.78 -3.41
C ASN A 48 15.86 18.77 -2.43
N ILE A 49 14.59 18.56 -2.09
CA ILE A 49 13.88 19.39 -1.11
C ILE A 49 14.45 19.21 0.30
N TRP A 50 14.76 17.97 0.69
CA TRP A 50 15.39 17.66 1.98
C TRP A 50 16.72 18.41 2.16
N ASP A 51 17.55 18.46 1.13
CA ASP A 51 18.85 19.16 1.17
C ASP A 51 18.71 20.68 1.20
N ILE A 52 17.69 21.23 0.51
CA ILE A 52 17.44 22.68 0.45
C ILE A 52 16.81 23.19 1.76
N GLU A 53 15.78 22.49 2.24
CA GLU A 53 14.97 22.94 3.38
C GLU A 53 15.54 22.46 4.73
N ALA A 54 16.37 21.42 4.72
CA ALA A 54 16.95 20.78 5.90
C ALA A 54 15.91 20.57 7.04
N PRO A 55 14.74 19.94 6.75
CA PRO A 55 13.65 19.89 7.71
C PRO A 55 13.96 18.94 8.86
N ALA A 56 13.24 19.10 9.97
CA ALA A 56 13.41 18.25 11.16
C ALA A 56 13.00 16.78 10.94
N GLY A 57 12.22 16.51 9.89
CA GLY A 57 11.76 15.19 9.49
C GLY A 57 10.65 15.23 8.45
N VAL A 58 10.32 14.08 7.87
CA VAL A 58 9.33 13.92 6.79
C VAL A 58 8.17 13.04 7.24
N ILE A 59 6.94 13.49 6.96
CA ILE A 59 5.72 12.70 7.19
C ILE A 59 5.25 12.12 5.85
N ILE A 60 5.21 10.79 5.76
CA ILE A 60 4.87 10.07 4.52
C ILE A 60 3.49 9.41 4.55
N SER A 61 2.95 9.11 5.74
CA SER A 61 1.77 8.26 5.93
C SER A 61 0.42 8.89 5.55
N VAL A 62 0.42 10.09 4.95
CA VAL A 62 -0.81 10.83 4.61
C VAL A 62 -1.02 11.06 3.12
N GLY A 63 -0.06 10.64 2.28
CA GLY A 63 -0.13 10.79 0.82
C GLY A 63 -0.43 9.50 0.06
N GLY A 64 -0.84 8.43 0.74
CA GLY A 64 -1.23 7.16 0.12
C GLY A 64 -0.04 6.27 -0.28
N GLN A 65 -0.22 5.46 -1.33
CA GLN A 65 0.77 4.45 -1.70
C GLN A 65 2.08 5.03 -2.24
N THR A 66 2.02 6.11 -3.02
CA THR A 66 3.19 6.70 -3.67
C THR A 66 4.29 7.12 -2.66
N PRO A 67 4.01 7.85 -1.57
CA PRO A 67 5.03 8.10 -0.56
C PRO A 67 5.41 6.85 0.25
N ASN A 68 4.48 5.93 0.50
CA ASN A 68 4.78 4.69 1.22
C ASN A 68 5.84 3.85 0.50
N THR A 69 5.81 3.77 -0.83
CA THR A 69 6.82 3.02 -1.59
C THR A 69 8.21 3.68 -1.58
N LEU A 70 8.28 5.00 -1.34
CA LEU A 70 9.55 5.74 -1.27
C LEU A 70 10.24 5.63 0.10
N CYS A 71 9.51 5.24 1.16
CA CYS A 71 9.98 5.32 2.54
C CYS A 71 11.33 4.61 2.79
N SER A 72 11.47 3.40 2.26
CA SER A 72 12.68 2.58 2.41
C SER A 72 13.88 3.16 1.68
N ALA A 73 13.66 3.81 0.54
CA ALA A 73 14.73 4.46 -0.21
C ALA A 73 15.18 5.75 0.48
N LEU A 74 14.22 6.54 1.00
CA LEU A 74 14.48 7.77 1.74
C LEU A 74 15.26 7.51 3.04
N GLU A 75 14.85 6.53 3.83
CA GLU A 75 15.55 6.17 5.08
C GLU A 75 17.00 5.72 4.82
N LYS A 76 17.24 4.97 3.75
CA LYS A 76 18.60 4.59 3.32
C LYS A 76 19.49 5.78 2.96
N GLN A 77 18.90 6.90 2.55
CA GLN A 77 19.61 8.16 2.28
C GLN A 77 19.73 9.05 3.53
N GLY A 78 19.30 8.58 4.70
CA GLY A 78 19.39 9.32 5.96
C GLY A 78 18.25 10.31 6.19
N VAL A 79 17.20 10.30 5.36
CA VAL A 79 16.00 11.10 5.57
C VAL A 79 15.29 10.62 6.83
N ARG A 80 15.01 11.53 7.76
CA ARG A 80 14.33 11.20 9.01
C ARG A 80 12.82 11.12 8.80
N ILE A 81 12.28 9.92 8.74
CA ILE A 81 10.84 9.70 8.70
C ILE A 81 10.22 9.86 10.09
N VAL A 82 9.13 10.63 10.18
CA VAL A 82 8.41 10.94 11.42
C VAL A 82 7.02 10.32 11.39
N GLY A 83 6.57 9.80 12.54
CA GLY A 83 5.31 9.08 12.68
C GLY A 83 5.54 7.57 12.62
N THR A 84 4.81 6.88 11.75
CA THR A 84 4.96 5.43 11.58
C THR A 84 6.36 5.12 11.02
N SER A 85 7.10 4.26 11.72
CA SER A 85 8.45 3.85 11.28
C SER A 85 8.41 3.14 9.93
N VAL A 86 9.50 3.26 9.15
CA VAL A 86 9.65 2.57 7.85
C VAL A 86 9.50 1.06 8.01
N ALA A 87 10.08 0.48 9.06
CA ALA A 87 9.94 -0.94 9.36
C ALA A 87 8.47 -1.35 9.61
N ALA A 88 7.68 -0.50 10.26
CA ALA A 88 6.26 -0.78 10.48
C ALA A 88 5.43 -0.65 9.19
N ILE A 89 5.76 0.32 8.32
CA ILE A 89 5.12 0.43 7.00
C ILE A 89 5.44 -0.81 6.17
N ASP A 90 6.71 -1.19 6.07
CA ASP A 90 7.18 -2.38 5.39
C ASP A 90 6.54 -3.67 5.94
N CYS A 91 6.39 -3.79 7.26
CA CYS A 91 5.71 -4.90 7.89
C CYS A 91 4.23 -5.01 7.50
N CYS A 92 3.54 -3.90 7.28
CA CYS A 92 2.13 -3.87 6.91
C CYS A 92 1.90 -4.05 5.39
N GLU A 93 2.80 -3.53 4.56
CA GLU A 93 2.69 -3.62 3.09
C GLU A 93 3.08 -5.01 2.58
N ASP A 94 4.05 -5.68 3.22
CA ASP A 94 4.43 -7.05 2.91
C ASP A 94 3.48 -8.06 3.57
N ARG A 95 2.71 -8.79 2.76
CA ARG A 95 1.71 -9.76 3.26
C ARG A 95 2.31 -10.88 4.10
N HIS A 96 3.53 -11.33 3.82
CA HIS A 96 4.19 -12.38 4.59
C HIS A 96 4.66 -11.84 5.94
N LYS A 97 5.17 -10.61 6.00
CA LYS A 97 5.52 -9.95 7.28
C LYS A 97 4.25 -9.67 8.10
N PHE A 98 3.22 -9.12 7.47
CA PHE A 98 1.94 -8.85 8.14
C PHE A 98 1.30 -10.13 8.68
N SER A 99 1.28 -11.20 7.89
CA SER A 99 0.69 -12.46 8.32
C SER A 99 1.45 -13.10 9.47
N ARG A 100 2.80 -13.06 9.46
CA ARG A 100 3.60 -13.50 10.60
C ARG A 100 3.33 -12.67 11.85
N LEU A 101 3.18 -11.36 11.72
CA LEU A 101 2.83 -10.49 12.85
C LEU A 101 1.46 -10.87 13.44
N CYS A 102 0.45 -11.13 12.60
CA CYS A 102 -0.84 -11.62 13.07
C CYS A 102 -0.71 -12.97 13.79
N ASP A 103 0.09 -13.90 13.27
CA ASP A 103 0.33 -15.20 13.92
C ASP A 103 1.01 -15.02 15.29
N GLU A 104 2.03 -14.16 15.38
CA GLU A 104 2.71 -13.82 16.65
C GLU A 104 1.75 -13.21 17.68
N LEU A 105 0.78 -12.43 17.21
CA LEU A 105 -0.24 -11.79 18.05
C LEU A 105 -1.46 -12.68 18.31
N ASN A 106 -1.51 -13.90 17.78
CA ASN A 106 -2.67 -14.80 17.83
C ASN A 106 -3.96 -14.14 17.28
N ILE A 107 -3.83 -13.38 16.19
CA ILE A 107 -4.94 -12.81 15.45
C ILE A 107 -5.31 -13.77 14.33
N ASP A 108 -6.55 -14.25 14.33
CA ASP A 108 -7.04 -15.18 13.32
C ASP A 108 -6.99 -14.57 11.91
N GLN A 109 -6.53 -15.39 10.95
CA GLN A 109 -6.45 -15.03 9.54
C GLN A 109 -7.17 -16.09 8.69
N PRO A 110 -7.88 -15.69 7.62
CA PRO A 110 -8.37 -16.67 6.66
C PRO A 110 -7.17 -17.41 6.04
N ARG A 111 -7.31 -18.72 5.81
CA ARG A 111 -6.29 -19.50 5.11
C ARG A 111 -5.97 -18.82 3.79
N TRP A 112 -4.72 -18.46 3.56
CA TRP A 112 -4.28 -17.77 2.36
C TRP A 112 -2.93 -18.28 1.89
N LYS A 113 -2.64 -18.11 0.61
CA LYS A 113 -1.33 -18.41 0.03
C LYS A 113 -1.13 -17.65 -1.28
N GLU A 114 0.12 -17.47 -1.65
CA GLU A 114 0.57 -16.86 -2.89
C GLU A 114 0.96 -17.92 -3.91
N PHE A 115 0.59 -17.71 -5.17
CA PHE A 115 0.72 -18.67 -6.25
C PHE A 115 1.30 -18.03 -7.51
N THR A 116 2.27 -18.70 -8.10
CA THR A 116 2.81 -18.39 -9.44
C THR A 116 2.36 -19.40 -10.49
N ASP A 117 1.70 -20.50 -10.08
CA ASP A 117 1.25 -21.55 -10.97
C ASP A 117 -0.20 -21.97 -10.68
N LEU A 118 -0.94 -22.27 -11.76
CA LEU A 118 -2.35 -22.64 -11.69
C LEU A 118 -2.59 -23.96 -10.93
N ARG A 119 -1.64 -24.88 -10.99
CA ARG A 119 -1.82 -26.23 -10.45
C ARG A 119 -1.81 -26.20 -8.92
N THR A 120 -0.87 -25.49 -8.32
CA THR A 120 -0.80 -25.31 -6.87
C THR A 120 -1.94 -24.44 -6.35
N ALA A 121 -2.37 -23.44 -7.13
CA ALA A 121 -3.54 -22.63 -6.82
C ALA A 121 -4.82 -23.50 -6.71
N LYS A 122 -5.06 -24.37 -7.70
CA LYS A 122 -6.20 -25.32 -7.66
C LYS A 122 -6.13 -26.28 -6.48
N ALA A 123 -4.96 -26.87 -6.24
CA ALA A 123 -4.78 -27.78 -5.12
C ALA A 123 -5.12 -27.09 -3.78
N PHE A 124 -4.70 -25.84 -3.61
CA PHE A 124 -5.06 -25.04 -2.44
C PHE A 124 -6.56 -24.77 -2.37
N CYS A 125 -7.22 -24.38 -3.46
CA CYS A 125 -8.67 -24.16 -3.49
C CYS A 125 -9.46 -25.42 -3.12
N GLN A 126 -9.02 -26.60 -3.57
CA GLN A 126 -9.61 -27.89 -3.20
C GLN A 126 -9.38 -28.22 -1.72
N GLU A 127 -8.23 -27.83 -1.16
CA GLU A 127 -7.90 -28.04 0.25
C GLU A 127 -8.69 -27.12 1.19
N VAL A 128 -8.82 -25.83 0.85
CA VAL A 128 -9.52 -24.83 1.70
C VAL A 128 -11.03 -24.79 1.46
N GLY A 129 -11.48 -25.30 0.32
CA GLY A 129 -12.87 -25.29 -0.13
C GLY A 129 -13.37 -23.93 -0.61
N TYR A 130 -14.27 -23.94 -1.59
CA TYR A 130 -14.95 -22.75 -2.09
C TYR A 130 -16.02 -22.20 -1.12
N PRO A 131 -16.40 -20.90 -1.19
CA PRO A 131 -15.80 -19.87 -2.04
C PRO A 131 -14.41 -19.40 -1.56
N VAL A 132 -13.61 -18.90 -2.50
CA VAL A 132 -12.30 -18.28 -2.26
C VAL A 132 -12.25 -16.88 -2.88
N LEU A 133 -11.42 -16.00 -2.34
CA LEU A 133 -11.18 -14.67 -2.85
C LEU A 133 -9.81 -14.62 -3.52
N VAL A 134 -9.82 -14.33 -4.82
CA VAL A 134 -8.63 -14.24 -5.66
C VAL A 134 -8.25 -12.77 -5.85
N ARG A 135 -6.99 -12.45 -5.57
CA ARG A 135 -6.42 -11.09 -5.61
C ARG A 135 -5.14 -11.09 -6.45
N PRO A 136 -5.19 -10.61 -7.70
CA PRO A 136 -4.00 -10.46 -8.53
C PRO A 136 -3.08 -9.35 -8.01
N SER A 137 -1.76 -9.55 -8.01
CA SER A 137 -0.81 -8.59 -7.43
C SER A 137 -0.59 -7.31 -8.25
N TYR A 138 -0.96 -7.29 -9.53
CA TYR A 138 -0.71 -6.15 -10.43
C TYR A 138 -1.82 -5.09 -10.45
N VAL A 139 -2.92 -5.28 -9.71
CA VAL A 139 -4.09 -4.38 -9.74
C VAL A 139 -4.25 -3.64 -8.42
N LEU A 140 -3.91 -2.35 -8.43
CA LEU A 140 -4.19 -1.42 -7.34
C LEU A 140 -5.71 -1.17 -7.20
N SER A 141 -6.16 -0.96 -5.97
CA SER A 141 -7.54 -0.57 -5.62
C SER A 141 -8.64 -1.63 -5.82
N GLY A 142 -8.30 -2.92 -5.84
CA GLY A 142 -9.31 -4.00 -5.79
C GLY A 142 -10.10 -4.21 -7.08
N ALA A 143 -9.80 -3.47 -8.15
CA ALA A 143 -10.54 -3.48 -9.43
C ALA A 143 -10.56 -4.85 -10.15
N ALA A 144 -9.72 -5.79 -9.73
CA ALA A 144 -9.72 -7.16 -10.25
C ALA A 144 -9.81 -8.24 -9.15
N MET A 145 -10.29 -7.92 -7.95
CA MET A 145 -10.53 -8.96 -6.95
C MET A 145 -11.83 -9.70 -7.29
N ARG A 146 -11.83 -11.03 -7.14
CA ARG A 146 -13.03 -11.83 -7.46
C ARG A 146 -13.23 -12.95 -6.44
N VAL A 147 -14.48 -13.09 -6.00
CA VAL A 147 -14.94 -14.28 -5.28
C VAL A 147 -15.24 -15.36 -6.31
N VAL A 148 -14.62 -16.52 -6.12
CA VAL A 148 -14.71 -17.69 -6.99
C VAL A 148 -15.36 -18.82 -6.21
N THR A 149 -16.33 -19.49 -6.83
CA THR A 149 -17.15 -20.54 -6.18
C THR A 149 -16.88 -21.96 -6.69
N ASP A 150 -16.13 -22.10 -7.79
CA ASP A 150 -15.83 -23.40 -8.41
C ASP A 150 -14.55 -23.34 -9.27
N ASP A 151 -14.06 -24.52 -9.67
CA ASP A 151 -12.83 -24.68 -10.46
C ASP A 151 -12.93 -24.06 -11.87
N GLU A 152 -14.12 -24.01 -12.47
CA GLU A 152 -14.32 -23.46 -13.81
C GLU A 152 -14.19 -21.93 -13.81
N GLN A 153 -14.79 -21.28 -12.81
CA GLN A 153 -14.63 -19.85 -12.56
C GLN A 153 -13.18 -19.51 -12.19
N LEU A 154 -12.49 -20.37 -11.43
CA LEU A 154 -11.08 -20.19 -11.11
C LEU A 154 -10.23 -20.20 -12.38
N ASP A 155 -10.44 -21.18 -13.26
CA ASP A 155 -9.73 -21.29 -14.54
C ASP A 155 -9.98 -20.10 -15.45
N ALA A 156 -11.25 -19.70 -15.61
CA ALA A 156 -11.62 -18.56 -16.42
C ALA A 156 -10.96 -17.28 -15.89
N PHE A 157 -10.99 -17.08 -14.58
CA PHE A 157 -10.41 -15.91 -13.94
C PHE A 157 -8.89 -15.89 -14.03
N LEU A 158 -8.21 -17.00 -13.72
CA LEU A 158 -6.75 -17.05 -13.74
C LEU A 158 -6.18 -17.01 -15.16
N LYS A 159 -6.90 -17.47 -16.19
CA LYS A 159 -6.49 -17.25 -17.59
C LYS A 159 -6.49 -15.77 -17.96
N ILE A 160 -7.53 -15.04 -17.57
CA ILE A 160 -7.61 -13.60 -17.79
C ILE A 160 -6.52 -12.90 -16.98
N ALA A 161 -6.35 -13.27 -15.71
CA ALA A 161 -5.32 -12.71 -14.85
C ALA A 161 -3.93 -12.98 -15.43
N ALA A 162 -3.57 -14.21 -15.80
CA ALA A 162 -2.26 -14.55 -16.35
C ALA A 162 -1.92 -13.77 -17.65
N VAL A 163 -2.91 -13.53 -18.52
CA VAL A 163 -2.74 -12.71 -19.73
C VAL A 163 -2.39 -11.26 -19.39
N VAL A 164 -2.89 -10.75 -18.26
CA VAL A 164 -2.66 -9.35 -17.83
C VAL A 164 -1.52 -9.23 -16.79
N SER A 165 -1.18 -10.31 -16.08
CA SER A 165 -0.28 -10.38 -14.91
C SER A 165 1.19 -10.61 -15.24
N GLY A 166 1.49 -11.19 -16.40
CA GLY A 166 2.84 -11.71 -16.68
C GLY A 166 3.26 -12.74 -15.62
N GLU A 167 4.48 -12.61 -15.07
CA GLU A 167 5.03 -13.45 -13.98
C GLU A 167 4.56 -13.04 -12.58
N SER A 168 3.67 -12.05 -12.45
CA SER A 168 3.28 -11.54 -11.13
C SER A 168 2.41 -12.57 -10.39
N PRO A 169 2.69 -12.80 -9.10
CA PRO A 169 1.98 -13.81 -8.31
C PRO A 169 0.52 -13.41 -8.04
N VAL A 170 -0.33 -14.41 -7.79
CA VAL A 170 -1.73 -14.24 -7.39
C VAL A 170 -1.91 -14.70 -5.95
N VAL A 171 -2.61 -13.91 -5.14
CA VAL A 171 -2.93 -14.26 -3.76
C VAL A 171 -4.35 -14.81 -3.70
N ILE A 172 -4.52 -15.99 -3.11
CA ILE A 172 -5.84 -16.61 -2.89
C ILE A 172 -6.04 -16.78 -1.40
N SER A 173 -7.19 -16.37 -0.89
CA SER A 173 -7.60 -16.57 0.51
C SER A 173 -8.98 -17.20 0.59
N LYS A 174 -9.25 -17.99 1.65
CA LYS A 174 -10.59 -18.46 1.96
C LYS A 174 -11.52 -17.26 2.12
N PHE A 175 -12.64 -17.26 1.41
CA PHE A 175 -13.65 -16.22 1.57
C PHE A 175 -14.51 -16.54 2.79
N VAL A 176 -14.69 -15.55 3.68
CA VAL A 176 -15.51 -15.69 4.89
C VAL A 176 -16.89 -15.14 4.59
N GLU A 177 -17.85 -16.04 4.43
CA GLU A 177 -19.23 -15.69 4.16
C GLU A 177 -19.93 -15.16 5.43
N ASN A 178 -20.87 -14.24 5.26
CA ASN A 178 -21.66 -13.64 6.35
C ASN A 178 -20.83 -12.91 7.42
N ALA A 179 -19.58 -12.56 7.10
CA ALA A 179 -18.78 -11.67 7.94
C ALA A 179 -19.35 -10.25 7.94
N LYS A 180 -19.14 -9.53 9.05
CA LYS A 180 -19.37 -8.09 9.11
C LYS A 180 -18.03 -7.39 8.90
N GLU A 181 -18.02 -6.42 8.00
CA GLU A 181 -16.90 -5.50 7.75
C GLU A 181 -17.21 -4.14 8.38
#